data_AF-A0A2V8G381-F1
#
_entry.id   AF-A0A2V8G381-F1
#
_cell.length_a   1.000
_cell.length_b   1.000
_cell.length_c   1.000
_cell.angle_alpha   90.00
_cell.angle_beta   90.00
_cell.angle_gamma   90.00
#
_symmetry.space_group_name_H-M   'P 1'
#
loop_
_entity.id
_entity.type
_entity.pdbx_description
1 polymer ?
#
loop_
_entity_poly.entity_id
_entity_poly.type
_entity_poly.pdbx_seq_one_letter_code
_entity_poly.pdbx_strand_id
1 'polypeptide(L)'
;MTCAPASGSVFAIGTTVVTCNSTDTHGNTGTDAFTVTVSDTTPPSLTLPANITTDATDPSGAVVVYQATAVDVVDGAVAVTCSPASGSTFAMGTTAVNCSATDNQGNSATGSFSVVVLTPVQIVTNLLARTMDDQFADGSALLENVLASLNAGKTATACNQLNAFINKVQAQWDKSLTIVEATYLITLARDAMGALGYNVQNLSNVTLLLQSKDKNH
;
A
#
# COMPACT_ATOMS: atom_id res chain seq x y z
N MET A 1 34.34 -50.10 -13.25
CA MET A 1 34.38 -48.62 -13.25
C MET A 1 33.50 -48.14 -12.12
N THR A 2 33.99 -47.20 -11.30
CA THR A 2 33.26 -46.61 -10.18
C THR A 2 33.42 -45.09 -10.26
N CYS A 3 32.32 -44.36 -10.18
CA CYS A 3 32.31 -42.90 -10.19
C CYS A 3 31.90 -42.35 -8.83
N ALA A 4 32.46 -41.20 -8.46
CA ALA A 4 32.12 -40.46 -7.25
C ALA A 4 31.86 -38.98 -7.61
N PRO A 5 30.67 -38.43 -7.28
CA PRO A 5 29.46 -39.11 -6.78
C PRO A 5 28.96 -40.23 -7.71
N ALA A 6 28.33 -41.26 -7.13
CA ALA A 6 27.84 -42.41 -7.88
C ALA A 6 26.60 -42.07 -8.73
N SER A 7 26.31 -42.87 -9.75
CA SER A 7 25.05 -42.72 -10.51
C SER A 7 23.84 -42.82 -9.58
N GLY A 8 22.89 -41.89 -9.73
CA GLY A 8 21.74 -41.74 -8.84
C GLY A 8 21.97 -40.86 -7.60
N SER A 9 23.17 -40.27 -7.44
CA SER A 9 23.43 -39.29 -6.39
C SER A 9 22.66 -37.98 -6.62
N VAL A 10 22.28 -37.32 -5.53
CA VAL A 10 21.77 -35.94 -5.56
C VAL A 10 22.95 -34.98 -5.59
N PHE A 11 22.87 -33.96 -6.45
CA PHE A 11 23.86 -32.89 -6.56
C PHE A 11 23.27 -31.61 -5.96
N ALA A 12 24.05 -30.93 -5.12
CA ALA A 12 23.70 -29.60 -4.65
C ALA A 12 23.83 -28.56 -5.78
N ILE A 13 23.22 -27.39 -5.59
CA ILE A 13 23.37 -26.25 -6.50
C ILE A 13 24.87 -25.88 -6.62
N GLY A 14 25.27 -25.53 -7.85
CA GLY A 14 26.64 -25.25 -8.23
C GLY A 14 27.27 -26.35 -9.08
N THR A 15 28.59 -26.35 -9.14
CA THR A 15 29.36 -27.27 -9.97
C THR A 15 29.93 -28.40 -9.13
N THR A 16 29.62 -29.64 -9.50
CA THR A 16 30.23 -30.85 -8.93
C THR A 16 31.08 -31.56 -9.97
N VAL A 17 32.30 -31.91 -9.62
CA VAL A 17 33.16 -32.77 -10.45
C VAL A 17 32.86 -34.22 -10.11
N VAL A 18 32.54 -35.03 -11.11
CA VAL A 18 32.41 -36.48 -10.98
C VAL A 18 33.70 -37.11 -11.48
N THR A 19 34.37 -37.88 -10.63
CA THR A 19 35.59 -38.62 -10.99
C THR A 19 35.28 -40.11 -11.10
N CYS A 20 35.66 -40.72 -12.22
CA CYS A 20 35.44 -42.13 -12.50
C CYS A 20 36.78 -42.87 -12.59
N ASN A 21 36.90 -43.95 -11.83
CA ASN A 21 38.05 -44.85 -11.85
C ASN A 21 37.68 -46.22 -12.41
N SER A 22 38.56 -46.83 -13.21
CA SER A 22 38.43 -48.21 -13.68
C SER A 22 39.74 -48.95 -13.43
N THR A 23 39.68 -50.12 -12.77
CA THR A 23 40.85 -50.97 -12.53
C THR A 23 40.69 -52.27 -13.31
N ASP A 24 41.73 -52.68 -14.06
CA ASP A 24 41.74 -53.94 -14.79
C ASP A 24 42.16 -55.13 -13.91
N THR A 25 42.14 -56.36 -14.44
CA THR A 25 42.50 -57.58 -13.70
C THR A 25 43.99 -57.68 -13.34
N HIS A 26 44.83 -56.82 -13.92
CA HIS A 26 46.27 -56.75 -13.67
C HIS A 26 46.63 -55.61 -12.71
N GLY A 27 45.64 -54.85 -12.22
CA GLY A 27 45.81 -53.77 -11.25
C GLY A 27 46.07 -52.38 -11.85
N ASN A 28 46.01 -52.21 -13.17
CA ASN A 28 46.16 -50.88 -13.79
C ASN A 28 44.88 -50.07 -13.59
N THR A 29 45.00 -48.81 -13.19
CA THR A 29 43.85 -47.92 -12.96
C THR A 29 43.83 -46.76 -13.95
N GLY A 30 42.70 -46.57 -14.64
CA GLY A 30 42.38 -45.38 -15.44
C GLY A 30 41.47 -44.43 -14.68
N THR A 31 41.68 -43.13 -14.85
CA THR A 31 40.90 -42.07 -14.19
C THR A 31 40.45 -41.05 -15.22
N ASP A 32 39.17 -40.68 -15.17
CA ASP A 32 38.59 -39.61 -15.98
C ASP A 32 37.58 -38.80 -15.15
N ALA A 33 37.29 -37.58 -15.56
CA ALA A 33 36.36 -36.71 -14.85
C ALA A 33 35.49 -35.85 -15.78
N PHE A 34 34.27 -35.58 -15.33
CA PHE A 34 33.37 -34.64 -15.98
C PHE A 34 32.71 -33.73 -14.95
N THR A 35 32.13 -32.63 -15.40
CA THR A 35 31.47 -31.65 -14.53
C THR A 35 29.96 -31.75 -14.68
N VAL A 36 29.26 -31.63 -13.55
CA VAL A 36 27.81 -31.50 -13.46
C VAL A 36 27.53 -30.12 -12.87
N THR A 37 26.76 -29.30 -13.59
CA THR A 37 26.34 -27.99 -13.10
C THR A 37 24.84 -28.02 -12.81
N VAL A 38 24.48 -27.71 -11.57
CA VAL A 38 23.11 -27.53 -11.12
C VAL A 38 22.87 -26.04 -10.91
N SER A 39 21.88 -25.48 -11.60
CA SER A 39 21.48 -24.08 -11.45
C SER A 39 20.15 -24.01 -10.72
N ASP A 40 19.95 -22.93 -9.96
CA ASP A 40 18.61 -22.54 -9.58
C ASP A 40 17.84 -22.05 -10.83
N THR A 41 16.58 -22.46 -10.93
CA THR A 41 15.62 -22.07 -11.96
C THR A 41 14.27 -21.70 -11.37
N THR A 42 14.14 -21.62 -10.05
CA THR A 42 12.88 -21.29 -9.37
C THR A 42 12.81 -19.80 -9.10
N PRO A 43 11.77 -19.09 -9.59
CA PRO A 43 11.59 -17.69 -9.24
C PRO A 43 11.17 -17.50 -7.78
N PRO A 44 11.48 -16.32 -7.17
CA PRO A 44 10.99 -15.97 -5.85
C PRO A 44 9.46 -15.96 -5.76
N SER A 45 8.92 -16.30 -4.59
CA SER A 45 7.52 -16.09 -4.24
C SER A 45 7.29 -14.64 -3.80
N LEU A 46 6.66 -13.84 -4.65
CA LEU A 46 6.34 -12.43 -4.38
C LEU A 46 4.98 -12.29 -3.67
N THR A 47 4.98 -11.62 -2.52
CA THR A 47 3.78 -11.25 -1.75
C THR A 47 3.58 -9.74 -1.78
N LEU A 48 2.41 -9.33 -2.25
CA LEU A 48 2.01 -7.92 -2.39
C LEU A 48 0.84 -7.59 -1.44
N PRO A 49 0.67 -6.32 -1.06
CA PRO A 49 -0.49 -5.90 -0.29
C PRO A 49 -1.76 -5.99 -1.14
N ALA A 50 -2.92 -5.91 -0.47
CA ALA A 50 -4.17 -5.65 -1.16
C ALA A 50 -4.18 -4.25 -1.80
N ASN A 51 -5.14 -3.99 -2.68
CA ASN A 51 -5.36 -2.65 -3.21
C ASN A 51 -5.61 -1.65 -2.06
N ILE A 52 -5.04 -0.45 -2.19
CA ILE A 52 -5.09 0.60 -1.17
C ILE A 52 -6.01 1.70 -1.67
N THR A 53 -6.93 2.16 -0.83
CA THR A 53 -7.72 3.36 -1.07
C THR A 53 -7.44 4.35 0.06
N THR A 54 -7.10 5.59 -0.27
CA THR A 54 -6.84 6.66 0.70
C THR A 54 -7.40 7.98 0.21
N ASP A 55 -7.68 8.89 1.13
CA ASP A 55 -8.08 10.25 0.80
C ASP A 55 -6.86 11.07 0.40
N ALA A 56 -7.02 11.97 -0.58
CA ALA A 56 -6.05 13.02 -0.80
C ALA A 56 -6.02 13.96 0.41
N THR A 57 -4.82 14.35 0.82
CA THR A 57 -4.61 15.29 1.93
C THR A 57 -3.99 16.60 1.46
N ASP A 58 -3.53 16.66 0.22
CA ASP A 58 -2.89 17.80 -0.44
C ASP A 58 -3.32 17.84 -1.93
N PRO A 59 -3.23 18.98 -2.64
CA PRO A 59 -3.50 19.03 -4.09
C PRO A 59 -2.62 18.09 -4.91
N SER A 60 -1.45 17.70 -4.41
CA SER A 60 -0.58 16.69 -5.03
C SER A 60 -1.05 15.25 -4.79
N GLY A 61 -2.01 15.04 -3.88
CA GLY A 61 -2.60 13.74 -3.55
C GLY A 61 -2.30 13.29 -2.12
N ALA A 62 -1.78 12.07 -1.97
CA ALA A 62 -1.50 11.47 -0.66
C ALA A 62 -0.19 10.69 -0.65
N VAL A 63 0.53 10.74 0.47
CA VAL A 63 1.69 9.87 0.71
C VAL A 63 1.19 8.50 1.16
N VAL A 64 1.58 7.44 0.45
CA VAL A 64 1.13 6.07 0.73
C VAL A 64 2.30 5.18 1.07
N VAL A 65 2.25 4.57 2.26
CA VAL A 65 3.22 3.58 2.74
C VAL A 65 2.61 2.19 2.63
N TYR A 66 3.34 1.27 2.03
CA TYR A 66 2.96 -0.13 1.87
C TYR A 66 4.18 -1.06 2.03
N GLN A 67 3.91 -2.36 2.19
CA GLN A 67 4.93 -3.38 2.33
C GLN A 67 4.75 -4.48 1.29
N ALA A 68 5.84 -4.89 0.64
CA ALA A 68 5.91 -6.03 -0.26
C ALA A 68 7.13 -6.87 0.13
N THR A 69 7.02 -8.19 0.01
CA THR A 69 8.08 -9.13 0.41
C THR A 69 8.24 -10.23 -0.64
N ALA A 70 9.44 -10.75 -0.81
CA ALA A 70 9.68 -11.93 -1.64
C ALA A 70 10.57 -12.93 -0.91
N VAL A 71 10.28 -14.21 -1.11
CA VAL A 71 11.07 -15.32 -0.56
C VAL A 71 11.31 -16.35 -1.66
N ASP A 72 12.56 -16.70 -1.86
CA ASP A 72 13.00 -17.79 -2.72
C ASP A 72 13.41 -19.02 -1.89
N VAL A 73 13.27 -20.21 -2.48
CA VAL A 73 13.55 -21.48 -1.79
C VAL A 73 15.05 -21.74 -1.59
N VAL A 74 15.90 -21.18 -2.45
CA VAL A 74 17.36 -21.30 -2.41
C VAL A 74 17.98 -20.08 -1.75
N ASP A 75 17.59 -18.88 -2.16
CA ASP A 75 18.20 -17.62 -1.71
C ASP A 75 17.59 -17.07 -0.41
N GLY A 76 16.41 -17.55 -0.01
CA GLY A 76 15.69 -17.03 1.16
C GLY A 76 15.05 -15.67 0.87
N ALA A 77 15.25 -14.66 1.73
CA ALA A 77 14.61 -13.36 1.55
C ALA A 77 15.22 -12.58 0.38
N VAL A 78 14.39 -12.19 -0.59
CA VAL A 78 14.79 -11.45 -1.79
C VAL A 78 14.25 -10.02 -1.75
N ALA A 79 15.07 -9.06 -2.17
CA ALA A 79 14.67 -7.65 -2.20
C ALA A 79 13.57 -7.41 -3.24
N VAL A 80 12.54 -6.66 -2.84
CA VAL A 80 11.45 -6.25 -3.74
C VAL A 80 11.66 -4.80 -4.15
N THR A 81 11.57 -4.54 -5.45
CA THR A 81 11.55 -3.18 -6.00
C THR A 81 10.15 -2.89 -6.53
N CYS A 82 9.57 -1.76 -6.14
CA CYS A 82 8.25 -1.33 -6.60
C CYS A 82 8.30 0.09 -7.16
N SER A 83 7.48 0.35 -8.18
CA SER A 83 7.30 1.67 -8.78
C SER A 83 5.82 2.00 -8.96
N PRO A 84 5.30 3.10 -8.38
CA PRO A 84 5.99 4.04 -7.48
C PRO A 84 6.39 3.43 -6.13
N ALA A 85 7.49 3.86 -5.53
CA ALA A 85 8.03 3.30 -4.27
C ALA A 85 7.14 3.60 -3.05
N SER A 86 7.22 2.75 -2.02
CA SER A 86 6.55 2.98 -0.74
C SER A 86 6.98 4.31 -0.11
N GLY A 87 6.02 5.08 0.39
CA GLY A 87 6.23 6.44 0.90
C GLY A 87 6.26 7.53 -0.18
N SER A 88 6.01 7.19 -1.45
CA SER A 88 5.83 8.20 -2.51
C SER A 88 4.50 8.93 -2.37
N THR A 89 4.43 10.14 -2.94
CA THR A 89 3.16 10.85 -3.15
C THR A 89 2.47 10.29 -4.39
N PHE A 90 1.25 9.80 -4.22
CA PHE A 90 0.38 9.34 -5.29
C PHE A 90 -0.63 10.44 -5.62
N ALA A 91 -0.76 10.76 -6.91
CA ALA A 91 -1.75 11.72 -7.38
C ALA A 91 -3.17 11.15 -7.26
N MET A 92 -4.15 12.05 -7.18
CA MET A 92 -5.57 11.69 -7.16
C MET A 92 -5.94 10.82 -8.38
N GLY A 93 -6.73 9.79 -8.15
CA GLY A 93 -7.07 8.77 -9.14
C GLY A 93 -6.47 7.41 -8.80
N THR A 94 -6.42 6.53 -9.79
CA THR A 94 -5.88 5.16 -9.64
C THR A 94 -4.49 5.09 -10.24
N THR A 95 -3.52 4.66 -9.43
CA THR A 95 -2.14 4.40 -9.84
C THR A 95 -1.82 2.93 -9.62
N ALA A 96 -1.33 2.26 -10.67
CA ALA A 96 -0.82 0.90 -10.53
C ALA A 96 0.61 0.94 -9.97
N VAL A 97 0.86 0.18 -8.90
CA VAL A 97 2.19 -0.07 -8.37
C VAL A 97 2.67 -1.40 -8.91
N ASN A 98 3.74 -1.37 -9.70
CA ASN A 98 4.36 -2.57 -10.26
C ASN A 98 5.58 -2.94 -9.42
N CYS A 99 5.62 -4.20 -8.97
CA CYS A 99 6.69 -4.73 -8.14
C CYS A 99 7.38 -5.91 -8.81
N SER A 100 8.68 -6.04 -8.57
CA SER A 100 9.51 -7.16 -9.03
C SER A 100 10.50 -7.59 -7.95
N ALA A 101 10.81 -8.88 -7.94
CA ALA A 101 11.90 -9.48 -7.18
C ALA A 101 12.70 -10.39 -8.10
N THR A 102 14.03 -10.29 -8.03
CA THR A 102 14.97 -11.09 -8.83
C THR A 102 15.97 -11.73 -7.89
N ASP A 103 16.10 -13.05 -7.99
CA ASP A 103 17.03 -13.85 -7.18
C ASP A 103 18.49 -13.72 -7.67
N ASN A 104 19.42 -14.41 -7.03
CA ASN A 104 20.84 -14.36 -7.39
C ASN A 104 21.16 -15.09 -8.70
N GLN A 105 20.25 -15.91 -9.23
CA GLN A 105 20.39 -16.65 -10.49
C GLN A 105 19.67 -15.98 -11.66
N GLY A 106 19.00 -14.85 -11.41
CA GLY A 106 18.28 -14.05 -12.38
C GLY A 106 16.82 -14.48 -12.59
N ASN A 107 16.30 -15.46 -11.84
CA ASN A 107 14.89 -15.79 -11.90
C ASN A 107 14.08 -14.68 -11.25
N SER A 108 12.98 -14.29 -11.90
CA SER A 108 12.24 -13.08 -11.52
C SER A 108 10.74 -13.35 -11.36
N ALA A 109 10.16 -12.73 -10.33
CA ALA A 109 8.72 -12.66 -10.13
C ALA A 109 8.25 -11.21 -10.20
N THR A 110 7.07 -11.00 -10.79
CA THR A 110 6.46 -9.67 -10.94
C THR A 110 5.00 -9.71 -10.53
N GLY A 111 4.48 -8.58 -10.07
CA GLY A 111 3.06 -8.42 -9.75
C GLY A 111 2.70 -6.95 -9.56
N SER A 112 1.42 -6.67 -9.43
CA SER A 112 0.94 -5.31 -9.22
C SER A 112 -0.26 -5.24 -8.29
N PHE A 113 -0.43 -4.08 -7.68
CA PHE A 113 -1.64 -3.70 -6.93
C PHE A 113 -1.99 -2.24 -7.27
N SER A 114 -3.22 -1.84 -6.95
CA SER A 114 -3.70 -0.49 -7.21
C SER A 114 -3.72 0.37 -5.96
N VAL A 115 -3.27 1.61 -6.11
CA VAL A 115 -3.45 2.69 -5.12
C VAL A 115 -4.46 3.67 -5.69
N VAL A 116 -5.58 3.85 -4.99
CA VAL A 116 -6.64 4.79 -5.32
C VAL A 116 -6.59 5.95 -4.33
N VAL A 117 -6.22 7.13 -4.83
CA VAL A 117 -6.27 8.37 -4.05
C VAL A 117 -7.55 9.12 -4.40
N LEU A 118 -8.45 9.28 -3.43
CA LEU A 118 -9.75 9.89 -3.65
C LEU A 118 -9.65 11.40 -3.87
N THR A 119 -10.38 11.88 -4.88
CA THR A 119 -10.56 13.31 -5.16
C THR A 119 -11.43 13.99 -4.10
N PRO A 120 -11.37 15.33 -3.95
CA PRO A 120 -12.28 16.07 -3.06
C PRO A 120 -13.76 15.71 -3.25
N VAL A 121 -14.19 15.51 -4.49
CA VAL A 121 -15.57 15.11 -4.84
C VAL A 121 -15.91 13.74 -4.25
N GLN A 122 -15.02 12.76 -4.37
CA GLN A 122 -15.22 11.41 -3.84
C GLN A 122 -15.17 11.39 -2.31
N ILE A 123 -14.27 12.15 -1.68
CA ILE A 123 -14.20 12.29 -0.22
C ILE A 123 -15.52 12.87 0.31
N VAL A 124 -16.03 13.94 -0.31
CA VAL A 124 -17.32 14.55 0.08
C VAL A 124 -18.50 13.61 -0.18
N THR A 125 -18.45 12.79 -1.23
CA THR A 125 -19.48 11.78 -1.50
C THR A 125 -19.51 10.70 -0.41
N ASN A 126 -18.34 10.21 0.03
CA ASN A 126 -18.24 9.27 1.14
C ASN A 126 -18.72 9.90 2.46
N LEU A 127 -18.35 11.16 2.69
CA LEU A 127 -18.80 11.94 3.84
C LEU A 127 -20.33 12.08 3.86
N LEU A 128 -20.94 12.38 2.70
CA LEU A 128 -22.40 12.49 2.55
C LEU A 128 -23.08 11.15 2.85
N ALA A 129 -22.58 10.05 2.29
CA ALA A 129 -23.10 8.71 2.56
C ALA A 129 -23.08 8.38 4.06
N ARG A 130 -22.00 8.75 4.76
CA ARG A 130 -21.89 8.56 6.21
C ARG A 130 -22.91 9.36 6.99
N THR A 131 -23.11 10.63 6.64
CA THR A 131 -24.08 11.49 7.34
C THR A 131 -25.54 11.04 7.17
N MET A 132 -25.85 10.30 6.10
CA MET A 132 -27.18 9.71 5.91
C MET A 132 -27.44 8.50 6.82
N ASP A 133 -26.40 7.71 7.14
CA ASP A 133 -26.48 6.58 8.07
C ASP A 133 -26.70 7.06 9.52
N ASP A 134 -26.03 8.16 9.88
CA ASP A 134 -26.08 8.77 11.22
C ASP A 134 -27.31 9.71 11.42
N GLN A 135 -28.25 9.75 10.47
CA GLN A 135 -29.44 10.64 10.45
C GLN A 135 -29.14 12.13 10.71
N PHE A 136 -27.98 12.62 10.29
CA PHE A 136 -27.60 14.02 10.44
C PHE A 136 -28.15 14.88 9.29
N ALA A 137 -29.48 15.05 9.24
CA ALA A 137 -30.22 15.67 8.13
C ALA A 137 -29.79 17.12 7.79
N ASP A 138 -29.40 17.91 8.79
CA ASP A 138 -28.87 19.26 8.56
C ASP A 138 -27.48 19.24 7.90
N GLY A 139 -26.69 18.19 8.13
CA GLY A 139 -25.34 18.04 7.57
C GLY A 139 -25.35 17.61 6.11
N SER A 140 -26.26 16.73 5.73
CA SER A 140 -26.35 16.21 4.35
C SER A 140 -26.65 17.32 3.34
N ALA A 141 -27.57 18.23 3.64
CA ALA A 141 -27.88 19.39 2.78
C ALA A 141 -26.68 20.33 2.60
N LEU A 142 -25.81 20.49 3.62
CA LEU A 142 -24.56 21.24 3.46
C LEU A 142 -23.60 20.53 2.51
N LEU A 143 -23.47 19.21 2.62
CA LEU A 143 -22.56 18.42 1.79
C LEU A 143 -23.02 18.33 0.33
N GLU A 144 -24.33 18.32 0.06
CA GLU A 144 -24.86 18.45 -1.30
C GLU A 144 -24.48 19.79 -1.94
N ASN A 145 -24.53 20.89 -1.17
CA ASN A 145 -24.07 22.21 -1.62
C ASN A 145 -22.55 22.26 -1.85
N VAL A 146 -21.77 21.57 -1.01
CA VAL A 146 -20.31 21.40 -1.23
C VAL A 146 -20.07 20.68 -2.55
N LEU A 147 -20.78 19.58 -2.79
CA LEU A 147 -20.64 18.78 -4.01
C LEU A 147 -20.96 19.61 -5.27
N ALA A 148 -22.02 20.43 -5.21
CA ALA A 148 -22.35 21.36 -6.29
C ALA A 148 -21.24 22.41 -6.53
N SER A 149 -20.67 22.98 -5.47
CA SER A 149 -19.54 23.92 -5.57
C SER A 149 -18.29 23.27 -6.17
N LEU A 150 -17.97 22.03 -5.78
CA LEU A 150 -16.84 21.26 -6.31
C LEU A 150 -17.02 20.96 -7.80
N ASN A 151 -18.19 20.48 -8.20
CA ASN A 151 -18.51 20.21 -9.61
C ASN A 151 -18.50 21.49 -10.46
N ALA A 152 -18.79 22.66 -9.86
CA ALA A 152 -18.69 23.96 -10.50
C ALA A 152 -17.27 24.57 -10.47
N GLY A 153 -16.26 23.88 -9.92
CA GLY A 153 -14.89 24.36 -9.79
C GLY A 153 -14.70 25.47 -8.74
N LYS A 154 -15.69 25.73 -7.89
CA LYS A 154 -15.67 26.80 -6.87
C LYS A 154 -15.01 26.32 -5.59
N THR A 155 -13.71 26.05 -5.62
CA THR A 155 -12.95 25.48 -4.50
C THR A 155 -13.04 26.30 -3.22
N ALA A 156 -12.99 27.63 -3.31
CA ALA A 156 -13.12 28.50 -2.14
C ALA A 156 -14.50 28.47 -1.47
N THR A 157 -15.55 28.44 -2.30
CA THR A 157 -16.92 28.27 -1.80
C THR A 157 -17.09 26.92 -1.13
N ALA A 158 -16.58 25.85 -1.75
CA ALA A 158 -16.62 24.50 -1.21
C ALA A 158 -15.92 24.41 0.16
N CYS A 159 -14.74 25.01 0.32
CA CYS A 159 -14.03 25.01 1.61
C CYS A 159 -14.74 25.83 2.69
N ASN A 160 -15.34 26.96 2.36
CA ASN A 160 -16.16 27.71 3.31
C ASN A 160 -17.38 26.89 3.77
N GLN A 161 -18.01 26.15 2.85
CA GLN A 161 -19.13 25.27 3.15
C GLN A 161 -18.69 24.05 3.99
N LEU A 162 -17.52 23.47 3.72
CA LEU A 162 -16.93 22.40 4.55
C LEU A 162 -16.62 22.90 5.97
N ASN A 163 -16.12 24.13 6.11
CA ASN A 163 -15.91 24.72 7.43
C ASN A 163 -17.23 24.94 8.19
N ALA A 164 -18.29 25.34 7.49
CA ALA A 164 -19.63 25.43 8.07
C ALA A 164 -20.16 24.04 8.50
N PHE A 165 -19.89 23.00 7.72
CA PHE A 165 -20.19 21.60 8.08
C PHE A 165 -19.44 21.17 9.35
N ILE A 166 -18.13 21.46 9.45
CA ILE A 166 -17.34 21.16 10.66
C ILE A 166 -17.93 21.83 11.90
N ASN A 167 -18.28 23.12 11.81
CA ASN A 167 -18.92 23.85 12.92
C ASN A 167 -20.28 23.24 13.32
N LYS A 168 -21.04 22.75 12.32
CA LYS A 168 -22.30 22.06 12.55
C LYS A 168 -22.10 20.71 13.26
N VAL A 169 -21.12 19.91 12.85
CA VAL A 169 -20.76 18.65 13.54
C VAL A 169 -20.36 18.92 15.00
N GLN A 170 -19.55 19.94 15.25
CA GLN A 170 -19.18 20.36 16.61
C GLN A 170 -20.37 20.77 17.47
N ALA A 171 -21.41 21.37 16.89
CA ALA A 171 -22.60 21.82 17.62
C ALA A 171 -23.55 20.66 17.99
N GLN A 172 -23.41 19.51 17.32
CA GLN A 172 -24.17 18.28 17.55
C GLN A 172 -23.45 17.25 18.40
N TRP A 173 -22.15 17.45 18.62
CA TRP A 173 -21.39 16.71 19.61
C TRP A 173 -22.07 16.85 20.98
N ASP A 174 -22.22 15.72 21.68
CA ASP A 174 -22.95 15.58 22.96
C ASP A 174 -24.48 15.79 22.89
N LYS A 175 -25.04 15.70 21.66
CA LYS A 175 -26.50 15.68 21.45
C LYS A 175 -26.92 14.50 20.60
N SER A 176 -26.37 14.42 19.40
CA SER A 176 -26.76 13.42 18.39
C SER A 176 -25.57 12.69 17.78
N LEU A 177 -24.34 13.12 18.08
CA LEU A 177 -23.11 12.48 17.60
C LEU A 177 -22.18 12.17 18.78
N THR A 178 -21.59 10.97 18.75
CA THR A 178 -20.49 10.59 19.64
C THR A 178 -19.20 11.33 19.27
N ILE A 179 -18.24 11.33 20.18
CA ILE A 179 -16.90 11.90 19.91
C ILE A 179 -16.19 11.19 18.74
N VAL A 180 -16.39 9.88 18.60
CA VAL A 180 -15.77 9.08 17.54
C VAL A 180 -16.35 9.45 16.18
N GLU A 181 -17.68 9.53 16.07
CA GLU A 181 -18.36 9.93 14.83
C GLU A 181 -18.02 11.36 14.45
N ALA A 182 -18.10 12.30 15.39
CA ALA A 182 -17.75 13.69 15.15
C ALA A 182 -16.29 13.83 14.69
N THR A 183 -15.35 13.11 15.31
CA THR A 183 -13.93 13.12 14.92
C THR A 183 -13.73 12.54 13.53
N TYR A 184 -14.44 11.47 13.19
CA TYR A 184 -14.36 10.85 11.86
C TYR A 184 -14.87 11.79 10.76
N LEU A 185 -16.06 12.38 10.94
CA LEU A 185 -16.65 13.32 9.98
C LEU A 185 -15.79 14.57 9.79
N ILE A 186 -15.21 15.10 10.88
CA ILE A 186 -14.30 16.25 10.82
C ILE A 186 -13.00 15.88 10.10
N THR A 187 -12.46 14.68 10.32
CA THR A 187 -11.25 14.21 9.63
C THR A 187 -11.46 14.18 8.11
N LEU A 188 -12.52 13.51 7.65
CA LEU A 188 -12.84 13.45 6.21
C LEU A 188 -13.07 14.84 5.59
N ALA A 189 -13.79 15.73 6.30
CA ALA A 189 -13.99 17.09 5.83
C ALA A 189 -12.67 17.86 5.70
N ARG A 190 -11.72 17.64 6.61
CA ARG A 190 -10.39 18.24 6.58
C ARG A 190 -9.53 17.68 5.46
N ASP A 191 -9.58 16.38 5.20
CA ASP A 191 -8.85 15.76 4.10
C ASP A 191 -9.35 16.31 2.76
N ALA A 192 -10.67 16.43 2.57
CA ALA A 192 -11.25 17.11 1.43
C ALA A 192 -10.77 18.57 1.28
N MET A 193 -10.67 19.33 2.37
CA MET A 193 -10.12 20.69 2.36
C MET A 193 -8.62 20.72 2.02
N GLY A 194 -7.84 19.79 2.56
CA GLY A 194 -6.42 19.64 2.28
C GLY A 194 -6.17 19.32 0.80
N ALA A 195 -6.94 18.39 0.24
CA ALA A 195 -6.92 18.06 -1.19
C ALA A 195 -7.26 19.25 -2.11
N LEU A 196 -7.99 20.25 -1.60
CA LEU A 196 -8.29 21.50 -2.31
C LEU A 196 -7.23 22.59 -2.10
N GLY A 197 -6.17 22.32 -1.32
CA GLY A 197 -5.07 23.24 -1.05
C GLY A 197 -5.35 24.23 0.07
N TYR A 198 -6.35 23.96 0.92
CA TYR A 198 -6.66 24.81 2.06
C TYR A 198 -5.81 24.46 3.28
N ASN A 199 -5.19 25.47 3.89
CA ASN A 199 -4.38 25.28 5.09
C ASN A 199 -5.26 24.94 6.31
N VAL A 200 -5.34 23.66 6.64
CA VAL A 200 -6.11 23.13 7.78
C VAL A 200 -5.40 23.30 9.13
N GLN A 201 -4.22 23.92 9.22
CA GLN A 201 -3.53 24.15 10.51
C GLN A 201 -4.35 25.00 11.48
N ASN A 202 -5.22 25.87 10.95
CA ASN A 202 -6.15 26.67 11.76
C ASN A 202 -7.30 25.84 12.39
N LEU A 203 -7.40 24.55 12.08
CA LEU A 203 -8.38 23.60 12.62
C LEU A 203 -7.76 22.61 13.61
N SER A 204 -6.45 22.66 13.88
CA SER A 204 -5.77 21.82 14.89
C SER A 204 -6.38 21.97 16.30
N ASN A 205 -6.92 23.15 16.60
CA ASN A 205 -7.59 23.44 17.87
C ASN A 205 -8.91 22.68 18.04
N VAL A 206 -9.52 22.15 16.98
CA VAL A 206 -10.84 21.51 17.01
C VAL A 206 -10.83 20.15 17.71
N THR A 207 -9.88 19.27 17.38
CA THR A 207 -9.76 17.95 18.00
C THR A 207 -9.37 18.08 19.47
N LEU A 208 -8.50 19.05 19.79
CA LEU A 208 -8.12 19.40 21.15
C LEU A 208 -9.33 19.95 21.95
N LEU A 209 -10.19 20.75 21.31
CA LEU A 209 -11.42 21.26 21.92
C LEU A 209 -12.42 20.15 22.24
N LEU A 210 -12.65 19.21 21.32
CA LEU A 210 -13.51 18.04 21.57
C LEU A 210 -12.99 17.18 22.74
N GLN A 211 -11.68 16.91 22.78
CA GLN A 211 -11.04 16.17 23.87
C GLN A 211 -11.05 16.93 25.21
N SER A 212 -10.93 18.26 25.18
CA SER A 212 -10.96 19.09 26.40
C SER A 212 -12.34 19.18 27.02
N LYS A 213 -13.40 19.12 26.20
CA LYS A 213 -14.78 19.14 26.69
C LYS A 213 -15.22 17.77 27.21
N ASP A 214 -14.73 16.67 26.63
CA ASP A 214 -14.94 15.30 27.13
C ASP A 214 -14.38 15.10 28.56
N LYS A 215 -13.25 15.72 28.89
CA LYS A 215 -12.65 15.68 30.25
C LYS A 215 -13.42 16.48 31.32
N ASN A 216 -14.44 17.25 30.94
CA ASN A 216 -15.26 18.08 31.82
C ASN A 216 -16.68 17.51 32.02
N HIS A 217 -16.92 16.25 31.63
CA HIS A 217 -18.09 15.43 31.98
C HIS A 217 -17.62 14.15 32.70
#